data_AF-A0A416EMD3-F1
#
_entry.id   AF-A0A416EMD3-F1
#
_cell.length_a   1.000
_cell.length_b   1.000
_cell.length_c   1.000
_cell.angle_alpha   90.00
_cell.angle_beta   90.00
_cell.angle_gamma   90.00
#
_symmetry.space_group_name_H-M   'P 1'
#
loop_
_entity.id
_entity.type
_entity.pdbx_description
1 polymer ?
#
loop_
_entity_poly.entity_id
_entity_poly.type
_entity_poly.pdbx_seq_one_letter_code
_entity_poly.pdbx_strand_id
1 'polypeptide(L)'
;MDLALILEKALLNTLLGMGTVFVVLIFICLLISCFKYIPKLQDKFSKKAAPEPAKAAPAPVTAALEEEAEAEDDLELVAVITAAVAASMGSSTDGFVVRSIKRASNRKW
;
A
#
# COMPACT_ATOMS: atom_id res chain seq x y z
N MET A 1 42.16 14.41 22.85
CA MET A 1 40.88 15.06 23.23
C MET A 1 39.80 14.83 22.18
N ASP A 2 40.16 14.62 20.91
CA ASP A 2 39.22 14.43 19.79
C ASP A 2 38.35 13.18 19.86
N LEU A 3 38.86 12.08 20.42
CA LEU A 3 38.11 10.82 20.52
C LEU A 3 36.86 10.94 21.41
N ALA A 4 36.98 11.68 22.52
CA ALA A 4 35.85 11.91 23.44
C ALA A 4 34.74 12.73 22.77
N LEU A 5 35.13 13.76 21.98
CA LEU A 5 34.21 14.62 21.25
C LEU A 5 33.46 13.87 20.14
N ILE A 6 34.15 12.97 19.43
CA ILE A 6 33.53 12.12 18.40
C ILE A 6 32.54 11.14 19.02
N LEU A 7 32.88 10.55 20.18
CA LEU A 7 32.01 9.61 20.87
C LEU A 7 30.74 10.29 21.38
N GLU A 8 30.86 11.50 21.93
CA GLU A 8 29.73 12.31 22.38
C GLU A 8 28.80 12.67 21.21
N LYS A 9 29.36 13.12 20.08
CA LYS A 9 28.58 13.39 18.85
C LYS A 9 27.90 12.15 18.28
N ALA A 10 28.57 11.01 18.27
CA ALA A 10 28.02 9.75 17.77
C ALA A 10 26.87 9.27 18.67
N LEU A 11 27.03 9.37 19.99
CA LEU A 11 26.00 9.01 20.95
C LEU A 11 24.78 9.91 20.82
N LEU A 12 24.97 11.23 20.66
CA LEU A 12 23.88 12.18 20.42
C LEU A 12 23.08 11.84 19.16
N ASN A 13 23.75 11.47 18.06
CA ASN A 13 23.05 11.06 16.83
C ASN A 13 22.29 9.74 17.00
N THR A 14 22.85 8.76 17.71
CA THR A 14 22.15 7.51 18.02
C THR A 14 20.95 7.77 18.91
N LEU A 15 21.06 8.62 19.94
CA LEU A 15 19.95 8.93 20.83
C LEU A 15 18.84 9.71 20.11
N LEU A 16 19.22 10.59 19.19
CA LEU A 16 18.28 11.29 18.32
C LEU A 16 17.57 10.33 17.35
N GLY A 17 18.31 9.46 16.64
CA GLY A 17 17.75 8.53 15.66
C GLY A 17 16.99 7.36 16.29
N MET A 18 17.60 6.67 17.25
CA MET A 18 16.97 5.56 17.99
C MET A 18 15.84 6.05 18.89
N GLY A 19 15.98 7.21 19.52
CA GLY A 19 14.95 7.79 20.38
C GLY A 19 13.71 8.24 19.60
N THR A 20 13.89 8.91 18.46
CA THR A 20 12.74 9.33 17.62
C THR A 20 11.97 8.12 17.09
N VAL A 21 12.65 7.08 16.61
CA VAL A 21 11.98 5.83 16.19
C VAL A 21 11.23 5.20 17.37
N PHE A 22 11.83 5.13 18.56
CA PHE A 22 11.17 4.59 19.75
C PHE A 22 9.89 5.36 20.13
N VAL A 23 9.94 6.69 20.07
CA VAL A 23 8.77 7.56 20.32
C VAL A 23 7.68 7.34 19.26
N VAL A 24 8.05 7.26 17.98
CA VAL A 24 7.09 7.01 16.88
C VAL A 24 6.42 5.66 17.03
N LEU A 25 7.15 4.60 17.38
CA LEU A 25 6.57 3.28 17.62
C LEU A 25 5.59 3.28 18.79
N ILE A 26 5.92 3.96 19.90
CA ILE A 26 4.99 4.14 21.03
C ILE A 26 3.74 4.88 20.57
N PHE A 27 3.90 5.96 19.82
CA PHE A 27 2.78 6.74 19.32
C PHE A 27 1.84 5.91 18.41
N ILE A 28 2.40 5.13 17.48
CA ILE A 28 1.64 4.23 16.61
C ILE A 28 0.88 3.17 17.43
N CYS A 29 1.52 2.58 18.45
CA CYS A 29 0.85 1.65 19.36
C CYS A 29 -0.34 2.30 20.09
N LEU A 30 -0.21 3.56 20.53
CA LEU A 30 -1.30 4.30 21.14
C LEU A 30 -2.44 4.56 20.15
N LEU A 31 -2.15 4.96 18.91
CA LEU A 31 -3.16 5.19 17.87
C LEU A 31 -3.96 3.91 17.57
N ILE A 32 -3.30 2.77 17.40
CA ILE A 32 -3.97 1.49 17.16
C ILE A 32 -4.82 1.08 18.39
N SER A 33 -4.31 1.32 19.60
CA SER A 33 -5.09 1.10 20.83
C SER A 33 -6.34 1.99 20.89
N CYS A 34 -6.24 3.25 20.48
CA CYS A 34 -7.39 4.17 20.33
C CYS A 34 -8.42 3.65 19.29
N PHE A 35 -7.96 3.08 18.18
CA PHE A 35 -8.84 2.46 17.19
C PHE A 35 -9.64 1.27 17.74
N LYS A 36 -9.11 0.54 18.72
CA LYS A 36 -9.88 -0.49 19.45
C LYS A 36 -11.11 0.08 20.18
N TYR A 37 -11.12 1.38 20.48
CA TYR A 37 -12.26 2.05 21.10
C TYR A 37 -13.25 2.63 20.09
N ILE A 38 -12.90 2.71 18.79
CA ILE A 38 -13.83 3.10 17.71
C ILE A 38 -15.12 2.27 17.70
N PRO A 39 -15.13 0.92 17.79
CA PRO A 39 -16.39 0.17 17.79
C PRO A 39 -17.31 0.57 18.96
N LYS A 40 -16.74 0.90 20.13
CA LYS A 40 -17.52 1.38 21.29
C LYS A 40 -18.00 2.83 21.13
N LEU A 41 -17.31 3.65 20.35
CA LEU A 41 -17.77 5.00 20.01
C LEU A 41 -18.84 4.95 18.90
N GLN A 42 -18.68 4.05 17.92
CA GLN A 42 -19.66 3.81 16.87
C GLN A 42 -20.99 3.30 17.45
N ASP A 43 -21.00 2.34 18.36
CA ASP A 43 -22.24 1.90 19.03
C ASP A 43 -22.95 3.02 19.80
N LYS A 44 -22.19 3.96 20.37
CA LYS A 44 -22.75 5.13 21.09
C LYS A 44 -23.25 6.23 20.15
N PHE A 45 -22.66 6.38 18.97
CA PHE A 45 -23.03 7.38 17.98
C PHE A 45 -24.14 6.87 17.03
N SER A 46 -24.10 5.60 16.65
CA SER A 46 -25.09 4.89 15.82
C SER A 46 -26.41 4.65 16.55
N LYS A 47 -26.43 4.54 17.89
CA LYS A 47 -27.70 4.56 18.65
C LYS A 47 -28.46 5.89 18.56
N LYS A 48 -27.84 6.95 18.03
CA LYS A 48 -28.53 8.23 17.74
C LYS A 48 -28.93 8.38 16.27
N ALA A 49 -28.62 7.40 15.42
CA ALA A 49 -28.96 7.42 14.00
C ALA A 49 -29.43 6.03 13.56
N ALA A 50 -30.63 5.65 13.99
CA ALA A 50 -31.38 4.60 13.30
C ALA A 50 -32.05 5.19 12.05
N PRO A 51 -32.17 4.42 10.96
CA PRO A 51 -32.30 4.92 9.59
C PRO A 51 -33.75 5.02 9.14
N GLU A 52 -34.05 6.05 8.33
CA GLU A 52 -35.31 6.12 7.59
C GLU A 52 -35.22 5.23 6.33
N PRO A 53 -36.20 4.35 6.05
CA PRO A 53 -36.13 3.43 4.93
C PRO A 53 -36.47 4.15 3.61
N ALA A 54 -35.44 4.48 2.82
CA ALA A 54 -35.63 4.95 1.45
C ALA A 54 -35.82 3.76 0.49
N LYS A 55 -37.10 3.48 0.24
CA LYS A 55 -37.75 3.01 -1.00
C LYS A 55 -36.87 2.48 -2.16
N ALA A 56 -37.26 1.31 -2.64
CA ALA A 56 -36.64 0.56 -3.74
C ALA A 56 -36.76 1.18 -5.16
N ALA A 57 -35.87 0.67 -6.02
CA ALA A 57 -35.94 0.42 -7.48
C ALA A 57 -35.11 1.35 -8.40
N PRO A 58 -34.65 0.89 -9.59
CA PRO A 58 -34.36 -0.47 -10.09
C PRO A 58 -32.90 -0.65 -10.57
N ALA A 59 -32.49 -1.90 -10.79
CA ALA A 59 -31.19 -2.26 -11.39
C ALA A 59 -31.09 -1.84 -12.86
N PRO A 60 -29.88 -1.51 -13.33
CA PRO A 60 -29.50 -1.86 -14.69
C PRO A 60 -28.11 -2.51 -14.80
N VAL A 61 -28.11 -3.58 -15.60
CA VAL A 61 -27.08 -4.05 -16.54
C VAL A 61 -25.79 -4.69 -15.98
N THR A 62 -25.87 -6.01 -15.88
CA THR A 62 -24.81 -6.95 -16.29
C THR A 62 -24.29 -6.63 -17.70
N ALA A 63 -22.99 -6.34 -17.84
CA ALA A 63 -22.09 -6.74 -18.95
C ALA A 63 -20.90 -5.77 -19.07
N ALA A 64 -19.81 -6.02 -18.33
CA ALA A 64 -18.41 -5.60 -18.63
C ALA A 64 -17.51 -5.76 -17.38
N LEU A 65 -17.45 -6.96 -16.78
CA LEU A 65 -16.63 -7.14 -15.56
C LEU A 65 -15.77 -8.42 -15.56
N GLU A 66 -15.54 -9.03 -16.73
CA GLU A 66 -14.74 -10.26 -16.82
C GLU A 66 -13.37 -10.08 -17.50
N GLU A 67 -13.01 -8.88 -17.98
CA GLU A 67 -11.70 -8.64 -18.61
C GLU A 67 -10.78 -7.66 -17.84
N GLU A 68 -11.30 -6.99 -16.81
CA GLU A 68 -10.50 -6.04 -16.00
C GLU A 68 -9.84 -6.70 -14.76
N ALA A 69 -10.37 -7.84 -14.30
CA ALA A 69 -10.00 -8.40 -13.00
C ALA A 69 -8.61 -9.08 -12.97
N GLU A 70 -8.07 -9.52 -14.11
CA GLU A 70 -6.73 -10.15 -14.18
C GLU A 70 -5.63 -9.13 -14.53
N ALA A 71 -6.01 -7.94 -15.02
CA ALA A 71 -5.06 -6.87 -15.30
C ALA A 71 -4.59 -6.17 -14.03
N GLU A 72 -5.48 -5.95 -13.05
CA GLU A 72 -5.15 -5.25 -11.79
C GLU A 72 -4.03 -5.95 -10.99
N ASP A 73 -4.04 -7.28 -10.93
CA ASP A 73 -3.06 -8.06 -10.15
C ASP A 73 -1.62 -7.92 -10.67
N ASP A 74 -1.45 -7.76 -11.98
CA ASP A 74 -0.13 -7.71 -12.63
C ASP A 74 0.34 -6.26 -12.92
N LEU A 75 -0.43 -5.22 -12.59
CA LEU A 75 -0.05 -3.82 -12.87
C LEU A 75 1.25 -3.41 -12.19
N GLU A 76 1.48 -3.84 -10.94
CA GLU A 76 2.72 -3.55 -10.22
C GLU A 76 3.92 -4.20 -10.92
N LEU A 77 3.76 -5.45 -11.38
CA LEU A 77 4.78 -6.19 -12.09
C LEU A 77 5.09 -5.52 -13.45
N VAL A 78 4.04 -5.15 -14.19
CA VAL A 78 4.15 -4.44 -15.47
C VAL A 78 4.85 -3.09 -15.29
N ALA A 79 4.53 -2.32 -14.24
CA ALA A 79 5.13 -1.01 -13.99
C ALA A 79 6.64 -1.10 -13.71
N VAL A 80 7.06 -2.04 -12.85
CA VAL A 80 8.48 -2.23 -12.51
C VAL A 80 9.29 -2.69 -13.74
N ILE A 81 8.74 -3.65 -14.50
CA ILE A 81 9.39 -4.13 -15.74
C ILE A 81 9.48 -2.99 -16.77
N THR A 82 8.41 -2.23 -16.95
CA THR A 82 8.36 -1.11 -17.90
C THR A 82 9.38 -0.03 -17.54
N ALA A 83 9.45 0.37 -16.27
CA ALA A 83 10.43 1.33 -15.80
C ALA A 83 11.88 0.83 -16.01
N ALA A 84 12.16 -0.44 -15.70
CA ALA A 84 13.49 -1.02 -15.86
C ALA A 84 13.95 -1.09 -17.33
N VAL A 85 13.06 -1.49 -18.24
CA VAL A 85 13.36 -1.55 -19.68
C VAL A 85 13.53 -0.14 -20.25
N ALA A 86 12.63 0.79 -19.94
CA ALA A 86 12.73 2.18 -20.37
C ALA A 86 14.04 2.83 -19.87
N ALA A 87 14.41 2.59 -18.61
CA ALA A 87 15.67 3.09 -18.04
C ALA A 87 16.92 2.45 -18.69
N SER A 88 16.89 1.15 -19.00
CA SER A 88 18.05 0.46 -19.60
C SER A 88 18.27 0.82 -21.07
N MET A 89 17.18 1.02 -21.82
CA MET A 89 17.23 1.43 -23.23
C MET A 89 17.31 2.94 -23.41
N GLY A 90 17.08 3.74 -22.35
CA GLY A 90 16.96 5.19 -22.43
C GLY A 90 15.83 5.65 -23.37
N SER A 91 14.80 4.82 -23.54
CA SER A 91 13.70 5.04 -24.48
C SER A 91 12.37 5.19 -23.74
N SER A 92 11.40 5.83 -24.39
CA SER A 92 10.06 6.03 -23.86
C SER A 92 9.28 4.71 -23.72
N THR A 93 8.27 4.72 -22.86
CA THR A 93 7.47 3.53 -22.50
C THR A 93 6.54 3.02 -23.61
N ASP A 94 6.30 3.80 -24.67
CA ASP A 94 5.48 3.39 -25.82
C ASP A 94 6.15 2.40 -26.78
N GLY A 95 7.46 2.15 -26.62
CA GLY A 95 8.23 1.30 -27.55
C GLY A 95 8.04 -0.21 -27.37
N PHE A 96 7.33 -0.66 -26.34
CA PHE A 96 7.18 -2.09 -26.00
C PHE A 96 5.95 -2.34 -25.12
N VAL A 97 5.49 -3.59 -25.05
CA VAL A 97 4.33 -4.01 -24.25
C VAL A 97 4.70 -5.20 -23.37
N VAL A 98 4.39 -5.12 -22.08
CA VAL A 98 4.59 -6.21 -21.12
C VAL A 98 3.30 -7.03 -21.00
N ARG A 99 3.39 -8.35 -21.16
CA ARG A 99 2.28 -9.29 -20.97
C ARG A 99 2.79 -10.58 -20.34
N SER A 100 1.94 -11.24 -19.58
CA SER A 100 2.24 -12.58 -19.05
C SER A 100 2.25 -13.61 -20.19
N ILE A 101 3.34 -14.38 -20.33
CA ILE A 101 3.44 -15.49 -21.28
C ILE A 101 3.63 -16.79 -20.49
N LYS A 102 2.63 -17.66 -20.52
CA LYS A 102 2.69 -18.97 -19.88
C LYS A 102 3.22 -20.04 -20.86
N ARG A 103 4.22 -20.81 -20.43
CA ARG A 103 4.74 -21.93 -21.24
C ARG A 103 3.68 -23.04 -21.31
N ALA A 104 3.36 -23.48 -22.52
CA ALA A 104 2.52 -24.66 -22.73
C ALA A 104 3.25 -25.92 -22.22
N SER A 105 2.60 -26.67 -21.33
CA SER A 105 3.19 -27.79 -20.57
C SER A 105 3.78 -28.91 -21.43
N ASN A 106 3.41 -29.03 -22.71
CA ASN A 106 3.75 -30.18 -23.56
C ASN A 106 4.75 -29.86 -24.69
N ARG A 107 5.58 -28.82 -24.56
CA ARG A 107 6.64 -28.55 -25.55
C ARG A 107 8.02 -28.93 -25.02
N LYS A 108 8.73 -29.77 -25.77
CA LYS A 108 10.14 -30.15 -25.53
C LYS A 108 11.05 -29.16 -26.26
N TRP A 109 11.26 -28.01 -25.64
CA TRP A 109 12.34 -27.06 -25.94
C TRP A 109 12.64 -26.27 -24.67
#